data_AF-A0A813XH86-F1
#
_entry.id   AF-A0A813XH86-F1
#
_cell.length_a   1.000
_cell.length_b   1.000
_cell.length_c   1.000
_cell.angle_alpha   90.00
_cell.angle_beta   90.00
_cell.angle_gamma   90.00
#
_symmetry.space_group_name_H-M   'P 1'
#
loop_
_entity.id
_entity.type
_entity.pdbx_description
1 polymer ?
#
loop_
_entity_poly.entity_id
_entity_poly.type
_entity_poly.pdbx_seq_one_letter_code
_entity_poly.pdbx_strand_id
1 'polypeptide(L)'
;MNCSQLIVWLDDNANDPVSSFRTKLSQDQQQCVKIFTEINECITFLENHVNETIFFILSGSIGSKVVPLIYDFDYIHQIYLFCGSISSHTSWAIDFTDKMLMFEHENDLLQRLFKEIETYLRQQAEQYLKQANFYKERSQVYKQEACG
;
A
#
# COMPACT_ATOMS: atom_id res chain seq x y z
N MET A 1 -7.58 -4.04 -16.14
CA MET A 1 -7.86 -4.46 -14.75
C MET A 1 -7.78 -3.21 -13.90
N ASN A 2 -8.85 -2.85 -13.20
CA ASN A 2 -8.78 -1.78 -12.20
C ASN A 2 -8.34 -2.43 -10.90
N CYS A 3 -7.24 -1.96 -10.33
CA CYS A 3 -6.74 -2.45 -9.06
C CYS A 3 -7.20 -1.53 -7.94
N SER A 4 -7.97 -2.07 -7.01
CA SER A 4 -8.37 -1.35 -5.79
C SER A 4 -7.22 -1.18 -4.79
N GLN A 5 -6.14 -1.97 -4.93
CA GLN A 5 -4.93 -1.88 -4.14
C GLN A 5 -3.72 -1.74 -5.05
N LEU A 6 -2.83 -0.83 -4.70
CA LEU A 6 -1.65 -0.50 -5.47
C LEU A 6 -0.41 -0.56 -4.58
N ILE A 7 0.62 -1.24 -5.04
CA ILE A 7 1.96 -1.11 -4.48
C ILE A 7 2.68 -0.05 -5.31
N VAL A 8 3.15 0.99 -4.66
CA VAL A 8 3.99 2.01 -5.30
C VAL A 8 5.39 1.89 -4.74
N TRP A 9 6.39 1.78 -5.60
CA TRP A 9 7.79 1.72 -5.22
C TRP A 9 8.55 2.88 -5.88
N LEU A 10 9.12 3.76 -5.04
CA LEU A 10 9.95 4.87 -5.46
C LEU A 10 11.39 4.66 -4.98
N ASP A 11 12.33 4.49 -5.91
CA ASP A 11 13.75 4.34 -5.61
C ASP A 11 14.55 4.82 -6.82
N ASP A 12 15.59 5.63 -6.60
CA ASP A 12 16.45 6.16 -7.66
C ASP A 12 17.06 5.04 -8.54
N ASN A 13 17.19 3.83 -7.99
CA ASN A 13 17.76 2.65 -8.64
C ASN A 13 16.70 1.59 -8.98
N ALA A 14 15.39 1.91 -8.92
CA ALA A 14 14.33 0.93 -9.14
C ALA A 14 14.34 0.29 -10.54
N ASN A 15 15.00 0.93 -11.50
CA ASN A 15 15.18 0.43 -12.87
C ASN A 15 16.35 -0.56 -13.02
N ASP A 16 17.09 -0.88 -11.96
CA ASP A 16 18.16 -1.88 -12.00
C ASP A 16 17.58 -3.25 -12.42
N PRO A 17 17.97 -3.79 -13.59
CA PRO A 17 17.42 -5.03 -14.12
C PRO A 17 17.84 -6.28 -13.32
N VAL A 18 18.87 -6.20 -12.47
CA VAL A 18 19.30 -7.31 -11.61
C VAL A 18 18.75 -7.22 -10.19
N SER A 19 17.91 -6.23 -9.90
CA SER A 19 17.27 -6.07 -8.60
C SER A 19 16.41 -7.28 -8.24
N SER A 20 16.84 -8.02 -7.21
CA SER A 20 16.04 -9.09 -6.59
C SER A 20 14.72 -8.53 -6.05
N PHE A 21 14.76 -7.31 -5.53
CA PHE A 21 13.60 -6.58 -5.02
C PHE A 21 12.53 -6.43 -6.09
N ARG A 22 12.90 -5.87 -7.25
CA ARG A 22 12.00 -5.69 -8.40
C ARG A 22 11.40 -7.01 -8.85
N THR A 23 12.25 -8.03 -8.94
CA THR A 23 11.83 -9.36 -9.39
C THR A 23 10.80 -9.95 -8.43
N LYS A 24 11.06 -9.93 -7.12
CA LYS A 24 10.12 -10.45 -6.10
C LYS A 24 8.82 -9.65 -6.04
N LEU A 25 8.89 -8.32 -6.18
CA LEU A 25 7.71 -7.47 -6.18
C LEU A 25 6.83 -7.70 -7.42
N SER A 26 7.44 -8.02 -8.57
CA SER A 26 6.74 -8.22 -9.85
C SER A 26 6.42 -9.68 -10.17
N GLN A 27 6.83 -10.63 -9.32
CA GLN A 27 6.68 -12.07 -9.56
C GLN A 27 5.21 -12.52 -9.59
N ASP A 28 4.32 -11.75 -8.97
CA ASP A 28 2.90 -12.01 -8.97
C ASP A 28 2.18 -11.08 -9.98
N GLN A 29 1.76 -11.65 -11.11
CA GLN A 29 1.07 -10.91 -12.18
C GLN A 29 -0.28 -10.32 -11.75
N GLN A 30 -0.80 -10.68 -10.56
CA GLN A 30 -2.03 -10.10 -10.01
C GLN A 30 -1.78 -8.82 -9.23
N GLN A 31 -0.53 -8.47 -8.92
CA GLN A 31 -0.21 -7.28 -8.15
C GLN A 31 -0.09 -6.05 -9.05
N CYS A 32 -0.89 -5.02 -8.75
CA CYS A 32 -0.69 -3.72 -9.35
C CYS A 32 0.48 -3.02 -8.69
N VAL A 33 1.65 -3.21 -9.27
CA VAL A 33 2.88 -2.53 -8.88
C VAL A 33 3.14 -1.37 -9.82
N LYS A 34 3.43 -0.20 -9.26
CA LYS A 34 3.93 0.98 -9.98
C LYS A 34 5.31 1.32 -9.46
N ILE A 35 6.25 1.49 -10.38
CA ILE A 35 7.66 1.72 -10.06
C ILE A 35 8.03 3.09 -10.61
N PHE A 36 8.69 3.89 -9.78
CA PHE A 36 9.15 5.23 -10.13
C PHE A 36 10.62 5.38 -9.72
N THR A 37 11.37 6.11 -10.53
CA THR A 37 12.71 6.61 -10.17
C THR A 37 12.71 8.11 -9.93
N GLU A 38 11.66 8.82 -10.36
CA GLU A 38 11.55 10.27 -10.26
C GLU A 38 10.49 10.67 -9.23
N ILE A 39 10.88 11.52 -8.27
CA ILE A 39 10.01 11.97 -7.18
C ILE A 39 8.76 12.66 -7.73
N ASN A 40 8.92 13.63 -8.64
CA ASN A 40 7.80 14.44 -9.12
C ASN A 40 6.77 13.61 -9.90
N GLU A 41 7.23 12.64 -10.70
CA GLU A 41 6.35 11.74 -11.43
C GLU A 41 5.56 10.84 -10.46
N CYS A 42 6.22 10.34 -9.43
CA CYS A 42 5.58 9.54 -8.38
C CYS A 42 4.52 10.36 -7.62
N ILE A 43 4.84 11.58 -7.18
CA ILE A 43 3.88 12.43 -6.46
C ILE A 43 2.68 12.77 -7.34
N THR A 44 2.92 13.19 -8.58
CA THR A 44 1.85 13.47 -9.55
C THR A 44 0.97 12.23 -9.75
N PHE A 45 1.58 11.05 -9.80
CA PHE A 45 0.82 9.81 -9.88
C PHE A 45 -0.06 9.59 -8.64
N LEU A 46 0.47 9.74 -7.43
CA LEU A 46 -0.29 9.57 -6.18
C LEU A 46 -1.49 10.51 -6.11
N GLU A 47 -1.30 11.79 -6.45
CA GLU A 47 -2.36 12.80 -6.45
C GLU A 47 -3.53 12.47 -7.40
N ASN A 48 -3.29 11.65 -8.43
CA ASN A 48 -4.30 11.22 -9.39
C ASN A 48 -4.96 9.86 -9.04
N HIS A 49 -4.49 9.15 -8.01
CA HIS A 49 -4.96 7.82 -7.61
C HIS A 49 -5.53 7.82 -6.19
N VAL A 50 -6.45 8.76 -5.93
CA VAL A 50 -7.08 8.97 -4.62
C VAL A 50 -8.13 7.92 -4.26
N ASN A 51 -8.54 7.07 -5.20
CA ASN A 51 -9.59 6.06 -5.00
C ASN A 51 -9.01 4.66 -4.72
N GLU A 52 -7.70 4.51 -4.85
CA GLU A 52 -6.97 3.28 -4.63
C GLU A 52 -6.34 3.26 -3.24
N THR A 53 -6.24 2.09 -2.62
CA THR A 53 -5.45 1.94 -1.40
C THR A 53 -3.98 1.72 -1.76
N ILE A 54 -3.09 2.58 -1.27
CA ILE A 54 -1.67 2.56 -1.64
C ILE A 54 -0.82 2.01 -0.50
N PHE A 55 0.01 1.03 -0.83
CA PHE A 55 1.13 0.56 -0.02
C PHE A 55 2.41 1.13 -0.63
N PHE A 56 3.05 2.05 0.08
CA PHE A 56 4.12 2.89 -0.48
C PHE A 56 5.49 2.44 0.01
N ILE A 57 6.39 2.05 -0.90
CA ILE A 57 7.76 1.66 -0.62
C ILE A 57 8.68 2.76 -1.13
N LEU A 58 9.65 3.19 -0.32
CA LEU A 58 10.66 4.16 -0.74
C LEU A 58 12.03 3.89 -0.13
N SER A 59 13.07 4.36 -0.82
CA SER A 59 14.44 4.22 -0.34
C SER A 59 14.78 5.25 0.75
N GLY A 60 15.74 4.90 1.61
CA GLY A 60 16.26 5.78 2.66
C GLY A 60 16.81 7.11 2.13
N SER A 61 17.43 7.12 0.95
CA SER A 61 18.07 8.32 0.36
C SER A 61 17.08 9.44 0.06
N ILE A 62 15.82 9.11 -0.22
CA ILE A 62 14.77 10.06 -0.59
C ILE A 62 13.70 10.23 0.48
N GLY A 63 13.66 9.35 1.49
CA GLY A 63 12.59 9.29 2.48
C GLY A 63 12.29 10.61 3.18
N SER A 64 13.33 11.29 3.67
CA SER A 64 13.18 12.59 4.38
C SER A 64 12.57 13.71 3.53
N LYS A 65 12.64 13.60 2.19
CA LYS A 65 12.05 14.58 1.27
C LYS A 65 10.62 14.22 0.90
N VAL A 66 10.31 12.92 0.77
CA VAL A 66 9.05 12.43 0.21
C VAL A 66 8.00 12.20 1.30
N VAL A 67 8.37 11.60 2.43
CA VAL A 67 7.41 11.24 3.49
C VAL A 67 6.59 12.45 3.97
N PRO A 68 7.19 13.63 4.25
CA PRO A 68 6.41 14.79 4.70
C PRO A 68 5.38 15.29 3.68
N LEU A 69 5.56 15.00 2.38
CA LEU A 69 4.66 15.45 1.32
C LEU A 69 3.41 14.57 1.18
N ILE A 70 3.53 13.29 1.57
CA ILE A 70 2.51 12.27 1.30
C ILE A 70 1.87 11.70 2.58
N TYR A 71 2.43 11.98 3.75
CA TYR A 71 2.02 11.37 5.01
C TYR A 71 0.52 11.56 5.32
N ASP A 72 0.01 12.74 4.98
CA ASP A 72 -1.39 13.11 5.20
C ASP A 72 -2.34 12.59 4.11
N PHE A 73 -1.85 11.83 3.13
CA PHE A 73 -2.72 11.23 2.12
C PHE A 73 -3.48 10.05 2.75
N ASP A 74 -4.78 10.21 2.93
CA ASP A 74 -5.66 9.22 3.57
C ASP A 74 -5.70 7.87 2.85
N TYR A 75 -5.43 7.88 1.54
CA TYR A 75 -5.41 6.69 0.70
C TYR A 75 -4.06 5.94 0.75
N ILE A 76 -3.04 6.48 1.44
CA ILE A 76 -1.82 5.75 1.76
C ILE A 76 -2.04 4.97 3.06
N HIS A 77 -2.12 3.65 2.92
CA HIS A 77 -2.34 2.73 4.03
C HIS A 77 -1.10 2.60 4.93
N GLN A 78 0.07 2.43 4.31
CA GLN A 78 1.33 2.24 5.02
C GLN A 78 2.51 2.64 4.13
N ILE A 79 3.50 3.30 4.75
CA ILE A 79 4.78 3.67 4.17
C ILE A 79 5.86 2.70 4.68
N TYR A 80 6.68 2.18 3.77
CA TYR A 80 7.76 1.24 3.99
C TYR A 80 9.08 1.85 3.54
N LEU A 81 9.89 2.32 4.49
CA LEU A 81 11.22 2.85 4.23
C LEU A 81 12.24 1.70 4.17
N PHE A 82 12.83 1.47 3.01
CA PHE A 82 13.94 0.54 2.84
C PHE A 82 15.28 1.29 2.87
N CYS A 83 16.13 1.01 3.85
CA CYS A 83 17.34 1.78 4.08
C CYS A 83 18.50 0.90 4.54
N GLY A 84 19.74 1.31 4.28
CA GLY A 84 20.91 0.55 4.77
C GLY A 84 21.19 0.71 6.27
N SER A 85 20.53 1.67 6.93
CA SER A 85 20.73 1.98 8.35
C SER A 85 19.54 2.75 8.92
N ILE A 86 18.74 2.12 9.78
CA ILE A 86 17.56 2.74 10.42
C ILE A 86 17.97 3.92 11.32
N SER A 87 19.08 3.79 12.03
CA SER A 87 19.59 4.83 12.92
C SER A 87 19.87 6.14 12.19
N SER A 88 20.25 6.08 10.91
CA SER A 88 20.50 7.25 10.07
C SER A 88 19.24 8.06 9.75
N HIS A 89 18.05 7.49 9.95
CA HIS A 89 16.77 8.13 9.63
C HIS A 89 15.92 8.47 10.86
N THR A 90 16.34 8.02 12.06
CA THR A 90 15.51 8.14 13.28
C THR A 90 15.16 9.58 13.64
N SER A 91 16.05 10.54 13.37
CA SER A 91 15.86 11.95 13.75
C SER A 91 14.65 12.64 13.09
N TRP A 92 14.25 12.20 11.90
CA TRP A 92 13.06 12.71 11.20
C TRP A 92 11.94 11.68 11.14
N ALA A 93 12.27 10.38 11.15
CA ALA A 93 11.30 9.30 11.02
C ALA A 93 10.35 9.19 12.22
N ILE A 94 10.78 9.67 13.39
CA ILE A 94 9.99 9.62 14.62
C ILE A 94 8.65 10.37 14.50
N ASP A 95 8.58 11.39 13.65
CA ASP A 95 7.37 12.19 13.45
C ASP A 95 6.32 11.45 12.61
N PHE A 96 6.65 10.29 12.04
CA PHE A 96 5.82 9.58 11.07
C PHE A 96 5.53 8.12 11.45
N THR A 97 5.81 7.71 12.69
CA THR A 97 5.77 6.30 13.12
C THR A 97 4.40 5.62 13.00
N ASP A 98 3.31 6.39 12.99
CA ASP A 98 1.96 5.81 12.93
C ASP A 98 1.65 5.16 11.57
N LYS A 99 2.20 5.70 10.48
CA LYS A 99 2.03 5.18 9.12
C LYS A 99 3.34 4.76 8.45
N MET A 100 4.47 4.79 9.16
CA MET A 100 5.77 4.43 8.58
C MET A 100 6.47 3.31 9.34
N LEU A 101 6.96 2.33 8.57
CA LEU A 101 7.81 1.24 9.05
C LEU A 101 9.15 1.31 8.31
N MET A 102 10.25 0.98 9.00
CA MET A 102 11.60 1.02 8.44
C MET A 102 12.23 -0.37 8.45
N PHE A 103 12.96 -0.72 7.39
CA PHE A 103 13.57 -2.03 7.21
C PHE A 103 14.98 -1.90 6.62
N GLU A 104 15.89 -2.75 7.10
CA GLU A 104 17.27 -2.89 6.57
C GLU A 104 17.42 -4.10 5.65
N HIS A 105 16.43 -4.99 5.67
CA HIS A 105 16.45 -6.24 4.92
C HIS A 105 15.23 -6.36 4.02
N GLU A 106 15.48 -6.64 2.75
CA GLU A 106 14.46 -6.79 1.70
C GLU A 106 13.40 -7.83 2.10
N ASN A 107 13.81 -8.98 2.61
CA ASN A 107 12.87 -10.06 2.93
C ASN A 107 11.92 -9.67 4.07
N ASP A 108 12.40 -8.95 5.08
CA ASP A 108 11.58 -8.53 6.22
C ASP A 108 10.52 -7.51 5.77
N LEU A 109 10.92 -6.57 4.90
CA LEU A 109 10.02 -5.60 4.29
C LEU A 109 8.94 -6.32 3.48
N LEU A 110 9.34 -7.18 2.54
CA LEU A 110 8.41 -7.88 1.65
C LEU A 110 7.46 -8.79 2.44
N GLN A 111 7.98 -9.51 3.44
CA GLN A 111 7.14 -10.34 4.31
C GLN A 111 6.10 -9.50 5.06
N ARG A 112 6.49 -8.35 5.62
CA ARG A 112 5.54 -7.46 6.30
C ARG A 112 4.51 -6.89 5.32
N LEU A 113 4.97 -6.38 4.18
CA LEU A 113 4.13 -5.82 3.12
C LEU A 113 3.04 -6.81 2.69
N PHE A 114 3.42 -8.03 2.31
CA PHE A 114 2.45 -9.02 1.82
C PHE A 114 1.49 -9.47 2.92
N LYS A 115 1.96 -9.61 4.16
CA LYS A 115 1.09 -9.90 5.30
C LYS A 115 0.07 -8.79 5.55
N GLU A 116 0.47 -7.53 5.41
CA GLU A 116 -0.41 -6.37 5.58
C GLU A 116 -1.46 -6.31 4.46
N ILE A 117 -1.05 -6.52 3.21
CA ILE A 117 -1.96 -6.60 2.05
C ILE A 117 -2.96 -7.75 2.25
N GLU A 118 -2.50 -8.93 2.66
CA GLU A 118 -3.37 -10.08 2.93
C GLU A 118 -4.40 -9.75 4.01
N THR A 119 -3.94 -9.13 5.11
CA THR A 119 -4.80 -8.72 6.23
C THR A 119 -5.86 -7.73 5.78
N TYR A 120 -5.45 -6.73 4.99
CA TYR A 120 -6.35 -5.72 4.43
C TYR A 120 -7.42 -6.35 3.52
N LEU A 121 -7.02 -7.24 2.61
CA LEU A 121 -7.94 -7.95 1.72
C LEU A 121 -8.94 -8.81 2.49
N ARG A 122 -8.49 -9.50 3.56
CA ARG A 122 -9.38 -10.29 4.42
C ARG A 122 -10.43 -9.40 5.11
N GLN A 123 -10.01 -8.26 5.66
CA GLN A 123 -10.93 -7.31 6.31
C GLN A 123 -11.96 -6.75 5.33
N GLN A 124 -11.54 -6.37 4.12
CA GLN A 124 -12.48 -5.95 3.08
C GLN A 124 -13.48 -7.05 2.73
N ALA A 125 -13.01 -8.28 2.52
CA ALA A 125 -13.87 -9.41 2.18
C ALA A 125 -14.92 -9.66 3.29
N GLU A 126 -14.54 -9.57 4.56
CA GLU A 126 -15.46 -9.68 5.69
C GLU A 126 -16.51 -8.57 5.70
N GLN A 127 -16.13 -7.32 5.38
CA GLN A 127 -17.07 -6.21 5.28
C GLN A 127 -18.08 -6.42 4.15
N TYR A 128 -17.63 -6.86 2.97
CA TYR A 128 -18.51 -7.19 1.86
C TYR A 128 -19.48 -8.32 2.21
N LEU A 129 -19.02 -9.36 2.90
CA LEU A 129 -19.89 -10.47 3.36
C LEU A 129 -20.95 -9.99 4.35
N LYS A 130 -20.57 -9.15 5.32
CA LYS A 130 -21.53 -8.54 6.27
C LYS A 130 -22.60 -7.73 5.54
N GLN A 131 -22.18 -6.90 4.58
CA GLN A 131 -23.10 -6.08 3.79
C GLN A 131 -24.03 -6.93 2.91
N ALA A 132 -23.50 -7.97 2.25
CA ALA A 132 -24.29 -8.88 1.44
C ALA A 132 -25.33 -9.63 2.28
N ASN A 133 -24.96 -10.09 3.47
CA ASN A 133 -25.88 -10.75 4.41
C ASN A 133 -26.99 -9.80 4.86
N PHE A 134 -26.66 -8.56 5.21
CA PHE A 134 -27.65 -7.54 5.56
C PHE A 134 -28.68 -7.31 4.44
N TYR A 135 -28.24 -7.22 3.18
CA TYR A 135 -29.16 -7.07 2.05
C TYR A 135 -30.01 -8.32 1.80
N LYS A 136 -29.44 -9.51 1.99
CA LYS A 136 -30.16 -10.78 1.88
C LYS A 136 -31.28 -10.86 2.91
N GLU A 137 -31.00 -10.57 4.17
CA GLU A 137 -31.99 -10.56 5.26
C GLU A 137 -33.13 -9.57 4.98
N ARG A 138 -32.80 -8.33 4.58
CA ARG A 138 -33.82 -7.33 4.22
C ARG A 138 -34.70 -7.78 3.05
N SER A 139 -34.12 -8.41 2.03
CA SER A 139 -34.89 -8.90 0.88
C SER A 139 -35.90 -9.99 1.25
N GLN A 140 -35.61 -10.79 2.29
CA GLN A 140 -36.51 -11.83 2.79
C GLN A 140 -37.70 -11.21 3.54
N VAL A 141 -37.46 -10.17 4.35
CA VAL A 141 -38.52 -9.42 5.03
C VAL A 141 -39.49 -8.82 4.01
N TYR A 142 -38.99 -8.13 2.98
CA TYR A 142 -39.85 -7.54 1.94
C TYR A 142 -40.71 -8.57 1.19
N LYS A 143 -40.18 -9.77 0.97
CA LYS A 143 -40.95 -10.85 0.33
C LYS A 143 -42.07 -11.39 1.22
N GLN A 144 -41.89 -11.37 2.54
CA GLN A 144 -42.91 -11.80 3.50
C GLN A 144 -44.02 -10.77 3.64
N GLU A 145 -43.67 -9.47 3.65
CA GLU A 145 -44.63 -8.36 3.73
C GLU A 145 -45.47 -8.19 2.46
N ALA A 146 -44.95 -8.54 1.28
CA ALA A 146 -45.67 -8.42 0.01
C ALA A 146 -46.68 -9.55 -0.28
N CYS A 147 -46.69 -10.61 0.54
CA CYS A 147 -47.57 -11.78 0.38
C CYS A 147 -48.62 -11.95 1.50
N GLY A 148 -48.74 -10.99 2.42
CA GLY A 148 -49.76 -10.94 3.48
C GLY A 148 -50.70 -9.76 3.29
#